data_AF-A0A7X7UNP3-F1
#
_entry.id   AF-A0A7X7UNP3-F1
#
_cell.length_a   1.000
_cell.length_b   1.000
_cell.length_c   1.000
_cell.angle_alpha   90.00
_cell.angle_beta   90.00
_cell.angle_gamma   90.00
#
_symmetry.space_group_name_H-M   'P 1'
#
loop_
_entity.id
_entity.type
_entity.pdbx_description
1 polymer ?
#
loop_
_entity_poly.entity_id
_entity_poly.type
_entity_poly.pdbx_seq_one_letter_code
_entity_poly.pdbx_strand_id
1 'polypeptide(L)'
;IIEKKIKSERKITYCDPEMPGYDIYEVTNTPYFDATPEKIQFKVSVKNNEFLPLKLSDVCYAVILNREHWSFISGNLEKLNEGPILSGFEKEFIIDGPDIHLLSDSRFVYLFLNGVPTSVDNVGNITQKDNFEWYFDCSFVKMESNEQINYSYEPTPVYTEKCPNCNGTGLDPETIECERCGGKGSFVNRFDGKTYKCPECNGTGIVHDVCKTCNGTGVKSYPKSQMPPATNIITWSGWVVKVNTIPSGATIKSMNSKTGQYDIQSCTTPCKIDWFCTDSISCPIIVEYNGQSVQVLPYTADGKELSSITIDFSSGKPIVKKGQKTN
;
A
#
# COMPACT_ATOMS: atom_id res chain seq x y z
N ILE A 1 0.14 11.04 -17.13
CA ILE A 1 -1.09 10.69 -16.37
C ILE A 1 -1.08 9.18 -16.29
N ILE A 2 -1.01 8.61 -15.09
CA ILE A 2 -0.70 7.20 -14.86
C ILE A 2 -1.84 6.58 -14.05
N GLU A 3 -2.39 5.46 -14.52
CA GLU A 3 -3.49 4.76 -13.83
C GLU A 3 -3.42 3.24 -14.13
N LYS A 4 -3.47 2.38 -13.10
CA LYS A 4 -3.64 0.90 -13.18
C LYS A 4 -4.44 0.40 -11.98
N LYS A 5 -5.01 -0.82 -12.06
CA LYS A 5 -5.72 -1.56 -10.98
C LYS A 5 -5.05 -2.90 -10.62
N ILE A 6 -4.59 -3.15 -9.37
CA ILE A 6 -3.89 -4.43 -9.06
C ILE A 6 -4.87 -5.58 -9.05
N LYS A 7 -4.32 -6.76 -9.29
CA LYS A 7 -4.97 -8.03 -9.02
C LYS A 7 -4.99 -8.26 -7.50
N SER A 8 -6.11 -7.93 -6.87
CA SER A 8 -6.31 -8.01 -5.41
C SER A 8 -5.83 -9.33 -4.80
N GLU A 9 -5.01 -9.25 -3.76
CA GLU A 9 -4.68 -10.41 -2.92
C GLU A 9 -5.65 -10.50 -1.75
N ARG A 10 -6.49 -11.54 -1.78
CA ARG A 10 -7.46 -11.86 -0.72
C ARG A 10 -6.78 -12.71 0.35
N LYS A 11 -6.58 -12.17 1.56
CA LYS A 11 -6.01 -12.89 2.71
C LYS A 11 -6.97 -12.84 3.90
N ILE A 12 -7.75 -13.89 4.05
CA ILE A 12 -8.60 -14.09 5.24
C ILE A 12 -7.67 -14.35 6.44
N THR A 13 -7.86 -13.59 7.52
CA THR A 13 -7.09 -13.72 8.77
C THR A 13 -8.08 -13.89 9.92
N TYR A 14 -7.92 -14.96 10.69
CA TYR A 14 -8.79 -15.25 11.83
C TYR A 14 -8.29 -14.52 13.09
N CYS A 15 -9.21 -14.06 13.94
CA CYS A 15 -8.85 -13.41 15.19
C CYS A 15 -8.40 -14.42 16.27
N ASP A 16 -7.88 -13.88 17.38
CA ASP A 16 -7.24 -14.56 18.50
C ASP A 16 -8.04 -15.77 19.05
N PRO A 17 -7.45 -16.99 19.10
CA PRO A 17 -8.11 -18.17 19.65
C PRO A 17 -8.41 -18.09 21.16
N GLU A 18 -7.80 -17.16 21.91
CA GLU A 18 -8.08 -16.96 23.34
C GLU A 18 -9.26 -16.00 23.61
N MET A 19 -9.79 -15.31 22.59
CA MET A 19 -10.95 -14.41 22.71
C MET A 19 -12.13 -14.83 21.81
N PRO A 20 -12.83 -15.95 22.12
CA PRO A 20 -13.87 -16.56 21.27
C PRO A 20 -15.20 -15.77 21.14
N GLY A 21 -15.19 -14.48 21.46
CA GLY A 21 -16.35 -13.57 21.39
C GLY A 21 -16.25 -12.47 20.32
N TYR A 22 -15.25 -12.52 19.44
CA TYR A 22 -15.01 -11.51 18.40
C TYR A 22 -14.99 -12.11 16.99
N ASP A 23 -15.21 -11.22 16.01
CA ASP A 23 -15.69 -11.59 14.69
C ASP A 23 -14.59 -12.03 13.69
N ILE A 24 -15.02 -12.76 12.66
CA ILE A 24 -14.20 -13.04 11.46
C ILE A 24 -14.05 -11.74 10.66
N TYR A 25 -12.88 -11.48 10.06
CA TYR A 25 -12.68 -10.36 9.14
C TYR A 25 -11.87 -10.76 7.90
N GLU A 26 -12.15 -10.09 6.78
CA GLU A 26 -11.49 -10.33 5.49
C GLU A 26 -10.55 -9.18 5.16
N VAL A 27 -9.25 -9.46 5.06
CA VAL A 27 -8.26 -8.47 4.60
C VAL A 27 -8.02 -8.67 3.11
N THR A 28 -8.29 -7.64 2.30
CA THR A 28 -8.03 -7.65 0.86
C THR A 28 -7.07 -6.52 0.51
N ASN A 29 -5.81 -6.87 0.26
CA ASN A 29 -4.76 -5.90 -0.04
C ASN A 29 -4.62 -5.74 -1.55
N THR A 30 -4.81 -4.51 -2.04
CA THR A 30 -4.85 -4.19 -3.48
C THR A 30 -3.95 -2.99 -3.86
N PRO A 31 -2.62 -3.00 -3.56
CA PRO A 31 -1.72 -1.92 -3.96
C PRO A 31 -1.33 -2.00 -5.44
N TYR A 32 -1.39 -0.94 -6.28
CA TYR A 32 -0.79 -0.97 -7.64
C TYR A 32 -0.18 0.32 -8.18
N PHE A 33 0.49 0.08 -9.30
CA PHE A 33 1.33 0.94 -10.08
C PHE A 33 1.20 0.50 -11.56
N ASP A 34 0.87 1.42 -12.46
CA ASP A 34 1.41 1.37 -13.84
C ASP A 34 2.54 2.36 -13.92
N ALA A 35 3.21 2.32 -15.06
CA ALA A 35 3.31 3.53 -15.83
C ALA A 35 2.76 3.28 -17.23
N THR A 36 1.73 4.02 -17.64
CA THR A 36 1.23 3.99 -19.02
C THR A 36 1.75 5.22 -19.75
N PRO A 37 2.46 5.08 -20.89
CA PRO A 37 2.91 3.83 -21.52
C PRO A 37 4.02 3.11 -20.75
N GLU A 38 4.05 1.78 -20.82
CA GLU A 38 5.05 0.91 -20.14
C GLU A 38 6.48 1.12 -20.70
N LYS A 39 6.60 1.71 -21.89
CA LYS A 39 7.85 2.10 -22.52
C LYS A 39 7.82 3.58 -22.84
N ILE A 40 9.00 4.20 -22.81
CA ILE A 40 9.20 5.52 -23.42
C ILE A 40 8.90 5.39 -24.91
N GLN A 41 8.11 6.30 -25.48
CA GLN A 41 7.87 6.37 -26.92
C GLN A 41 8.05 7.80 -27.39
N PHE A 42 8.83 7.98 -28.46
CA PHE A 42 8.97 9.27 -29.13
C PHE A 42 8.23 9.23 -30.44
N LYS A 43 7.35 10.22 -30.66
CA LYS A 43 6.79 10.48 -31.98
C LYS A 43 7.65 11.52 -32.68
N VAL A 44 8.35 11.11 -33.72
CA VAL A 44 9.18 11.97 -34.56
C VAL A 44 8.46 12.18 -35.89
N SER A 45 8.23 13.43 -36.28
CA SER A 45 7.62 13.77 -37.57
C SER A 45 8.68 14.40 -38.48
N VAL A 46 8.87 13.83 -39.67
CA VAL A 46 9.84 14.32 -40.67
C VAL A 46 9.08 14.86 -41.86
N LYS A 47 9.22 16.15 -42.12
CA LYS A 47 8.63 16.83 -43.27
C LYS A 47 9.67 17.03 -44.36
N ASN A 48 9.38 16.54 -45.56
CA ASN A 48 10.20 16.80 -46.73
C ASN A 48 9.84 18.16 -47.35
N ASN A 49 10.74 19.13 -47.22
CA ASN A 49 10.61 20.45 -47.85
C ASN A 49 11.40 20.55 -49.18
N GLU A 50 12.12 19.51 -49.57
CA GLU A 50 12.85 19.44 -50.84
C GLU A 50 11.94 19.08 -52.01
N PHE A 51 12.37 19.40 -53.23
CA PHE A 51 11.63 19.15 -54.47
C PHE A 51 11.71 17.68 -54.95
N LEU A 52 12.60 16.88 -54.37
CA LEU A 52 12.77 15.45 -54.68
C LEU A 52 12.25 14.56 -53.53
N PRO A 53 11.88 13.29 -53.79
CA PRO A 53 11.50 12.36 -52.72
C PRO A 53 12.67 12.06 -51.78
N LEU A 54 12.52 12.40 -50.50
CA LEU A 54 13.53 12.22 -49.45
C LEU A 54 13.57 10.75 -48.99
N LYS A 55 14.76 10.15 -48.99
CA LYS A 55 15.01 8.82 -48.39
C LYS A 55 15.81 8.99 -47.10
N LEU A 56 15.35 8.38 -46.01
CA LEU A 56 16.05 8.38 -44.72
C LEU A 56 17.08 7.23 -44.59
N SER A 57 17.70 6.86 -45.72
CA SER A 57 18.69 5.79 -45.79
C SER A 57 19.92 6.12 -44.93
N ASP A 58 20.33 5.11 -44.17
CA ASP A 58 21.44 5.18 -43.19
C ASP A 58 21.21 6.18 -42.04
N VAL A 59 19.96 6.53 -41.72
CA VAL A 59 19.63 7.24 -40.48
C VAL A 59 19.59 6.24 -39.32
N CYS A 60 20.43 6.48 -38.33
CA CYS A 60 20.45 5.74 -37.07
C CYS A 60 19.81 6.57 -35.96
N TYR A 61 19.17 5.92 -34.98
CA TYR A 61 18.68 6.58 -33.77
C TYR A 61 19.20 5.93 -32.50
N ALA A 62 19.24 6.72 -31.44
CA ALA A 62 19.74 6.34 -30.13
C ALA A 62 18.86 6.95 -29.05
N VAL A 63 18.41 6.14 -28.08
CA VAL A 63 17.85 6.63 -26.82
C VAL A 63 18.92 6.49 -25.75
N ILE A 64 19.33 7.57 -25.09
CA ILE A 64 20.36 7.52 -24.05
C ILE A 64 19.72 7.84 -22.69
N LEU A 65 19.89 6.91 -21.74
CA LEU A 65 19.44 7.02 -20.36
C LEU A 65 20.61 6.81 -19.42
N ASN A 66 20.81 7.69 -18.43
CA ASN A 66 21.90 7.54 -17.44
C ASN A 66 23.31 7.31 -18.04
N ARG A 67 23.56 7.80 -19.27
CA ARG A 67 24.76 7.56 -20.10
C ARG A 67 24.88 6.16 -20.72
N GLU A 68 23.90 5.28 -20.52
CA GLU A 68 23.76 4.02 -21.26
C GLU A 68 23.01 4.28 -22.58
N HIS A 69 23.56 3.75 -23.66
CA HIS A 69 23.02 3.89 -25.00
C HIS A 69 22.13 2.69 -25.36
N TRP A 70 20.87 2.98 -25.70
CA TRP A 70 19.89 2.03 -26.18
C TRP A 70 19.64 2.24 -27.68
N SER A 71 20.36 1.48 -28.50
CA SER A 71 20.03 1.25 -29.92
C SER A 71 19.14 0.01 -30.03
N PHE A 72 17.90 0.17 -30.48
CA PHE A 72 16.93 -0.93 -30.54
C PHE A 72 17.04 -1.78 -31.81
N ILE A 73 16.46 -2.97 -31.71
CA ILE A 73 16.56 -4.08 -32.67
C ILE A 73 16.01 -3.67 -34.05
N SER A 74 16.60 -4.24 -35.11
CA SER A 74 16.44 -3.90 -36.55
C SER A 74 15.02 -3.56 -37.03
N GLY A 75 13.97 -4.19 -36.50
CA GLY A 75 12.59 -4.01 -36.98
C GLY A 75 12.02 -2.59 -36.87
N ASN A 76 12.57 -1.71 -36.03
CA ASN A 76 12.18 -0.29 -35.99
C ASN A 76 13.05 0.61 -36.89
N LEU A 77 14.27 0.17 -37.28
CA LEU A 77 15.05 0.84 -38.32
C LEU A 77 14.44 0.59 -39.71
N GLU A 78 13.85 -0.59 -39.95
CA GLU A 78 13.14 -0.92 -41.19
C GLU A 78 12.02 0.09 -41.47
N LYS A 79 11.15 0.38 -40.49
CA LYS A 79 10.06 1.39 -40.62
C LYS A 79 10.52 2.82 -40.92
N LEU A 80 11.68 3.22 -40.37
CA LEU A 80 12.30 4.52 -40.68
C LEU A 80 12.71 4.59 -42.16
N ASN A 81 13.15 3.46 -42.71
CA ASN A 81 13.60 3.29 -44.10
C ASN A 81 12.48 2.86 -45.08
N GLU A 82 11.25 2.61 -44.61
CA GLU A 82 10.10 2.19 -45.43
C GLU A 82 9.62 3.31 -46.37
N GLY A 83 10.23 3.36 -47.56
CA GLY A 83 9.82 4.23 -48.67
C GLY A 83 10.22 5.69 -48.52
N PRO A 84 10.26 6.45 -49.64
CA PRO A 84 10.60 7.86 -49.62
C PRO A 84 9.44 8.73 -49.12
N ILE A 85 9.76 9.84 -48.48
CA ILE A 85 8.82 10.92 -48.14
C ILE A 85 8.71 11.83 -49.36
N LEU A 86 7.52 11.95 -49.95
CA LEU A 86 7.30 12.77 -51.14
C LEU A 86 7.49 14.27 -50.85
N SER A 87 7.86 15.05 -51.86
CA SER A 87 8.04 16.51 -51.74
C SER A 87 6.78 17.18 -51.18
N GLY A 88 6.94 17.97 -50.11
CA GLY A 88 5.86 18.68 -49.42
C GLY A 88 5.10 17.84 -48.40
N PHE A 89 5.33 16.52 -48.32
CA PHE A 89 4.65 15.62 -47.38
C PHE A 89 5.45 15.44 -46.07
N GLU A 90 4.75 14.95 -45.06
CA GLU A 90 5.28 14.62 -43.74
C GLU A 90 5.01 13.15 -43.43
N LYS A 91 5.96 12.47 -42.79
CA LYS A 91 5.82 11.10 -42.29
C LYS A 91 6.14 11.07 -40.80
N GLU A 92 5.23 10.49 -40.02
CA GLU A 92 5.44 10.26 -38.58
C GLU A 92 6.05 8.88 -38.33
N PHE A 93 6.93 8.82 -37.33
CA PHE A 93 7.60 7.61 -36.88
C PHE A 93 7.45 7.50 -35.37
N ILE A 94 7.17 6.28 -34.88
CA ILE A 94 7.19 5.96 -33.45
C ILE A 94 8.50 5.23 -33.17
N ILE A 95 9.32 5.84 -32.32
CA ILE A 95 10.55 5.24 -31.80
C ILE A 95 10.24 4.69 -30.42
N ASP A 96 10.17 3.36 -30.33
CA ASP A 96 10.09 2.67 -29.04
C ASP A 96 11.42 2.79 -28.30
N GLY A 97 11.36 3.35 -27.11
CA GLY A 97 12.45 3.37 -26.14
C GLY A 97 12.38 2.20 -25.14
N PRO A 98 13.23 2.26 -24.10
CA PRO A 98 13.26 1.25 -23.05
C PRO A 98 12.05 1.35 -22.12
N ASP A 99 11.92 0.34 -21.26
CA ASP A 99 10.95 0.28 -20.16
C ASP A 99 11.08 1.52 -19.24
N ILE A 100 9.94 2.13 -18.92
CA ILE A 100 9.89 3.36 -18.14
C ILE A 100 10.33 3.17 -16.67
N HIS A 101 10.28 1.96 -16.12
CA HIS A 101 10.80 1.65 -14.78
C HIS A 101 12.33 1.85 -14.67
N LEU A 102 13.05 1.80 -15.81
CA LEU A 102 14.48 2.10 -15.89
C LEU A 102 14.77 3.61 -15.70
N LEU A 103 13.76 4.50 -15.80
CA LEU A 103 13.89 5.93 -15.51
C LEU A 103 14.01 6.30 -14.03
N SER A 104 13.92 5.34 -13.11
CA SER A 104 13.91 5.57 -11.65
C SER A 104 15.11 6.38 -11.08
N ASP A 105 16.21 6.57 -11.83
CA ASP A 105 17.29 7.54 -11.50
C ASP A 105 17.47 8.66 -12.54
N SER A 106 16.84 8.53 -13.72
CA SER A 106 17.09 9.38 -14.88
C SER A 106 16.51 10.77 -14.66
N ARG A 107 17.39 11.77 -14.53
CA ARG A 107 16.99 13.20 -14.59
C ARG A 107 16.75 13.68 -16.01
N PHE A 108 17.36 13.00 -16.99
CA PHE A 108 17.32 13.37 -18.39
C PHE A 108 17.07 12.12 -19.23
N VAL A 109 16.20 12.26 -20.21
CA VAL A 109 16.04 11.34 -21.32
C VAL A 109 16.54 12.04 -22.57
N TYR A 110 17.35 11.35 -23.36
CA TYR A 110 17.95 11.90 -24.57
C TYR A 110 17.56 11.08 -25.79
N LEU A 111 17.05 11.74 -26.83
CA LEU A 111 16.81 11.15 -28.14
C LEU A 111 17.78 11.77 -29.15
N PHE A 112 18.42 10.93 -29.95
CA PHE A 112 19.36 11.34 -30.99
C PHE A 112 19.03 10.65 -32.31
N LEU A 113 19.04 11.43 -33.39
CA LEU A 113 19.01 10.98 -34.78
C LEU A 113 20.32 11.38 -35.44
N ASN A 114 21.01 10.40 -36.01
CA ASN A 114 22.30 10.56 -36.66
C ASN A 114 22.17 10.46 -38.18
N GLY A 115 22.83 11.37 -38.90
CA GLY A 115 22.99 11.25 -40.35
C GLY A 115 21.72 11.50 -41.17
N VAL A 116 20.79 12.32 -40.65
CA VAL A 116 19.55 12.71 -41.33
C VAL A 116 19.89 13.58 -42.55
N PRO A 117 19.49 13.21 -43.78
CA PRO A 117 19.73 14.04 -44.96
C PRO A 117 18.94 15.35 -44.88
N THR A 118 19.64 16.47 -45.04
CA THR A 118 19.07 17.83 -44.96
C THR A 118 19.24 18.63 -46.25
N SER A 119 20.03 18.13 -47.20
CA SER A 119 20.10 18.67 -48.57
C SER A 119 20.44 17.58 -49.58
N VAL A 120 19.94 17.74 -50.80
CA VAL A 120 20.21 16.86 -51.96
C VAL A 120 20.56 17.70 -53.18
N ASP A 121 21.33 17.14 -54.12
CA ASP A 121 21.56 17.75 -55.42
C ASP A 121 20.38 17.53 -56.39
N ASN A 122 20.46 18.14 -57.58
CA ASN A 122 19.45 18.01 -58.65
C ASN A 122 19.26 16.58 -59.19
N VAL A 123 20.13 15.64 -58.81
CA VAL A 123 20.10 14.22 -59.22
C VAL A 123 19.59 13.34 -58.06
N GLY A 124 19.39 13.91 -56.86
CA GLY A 124 18.94 13.22 -55.66
C GLY A 124 20.06 12.61 -54.82
N ASN A 125 21.33 12.94 -55.07
CA ASN A 125 22.42 12.55 -54.18
C ASN A 125 22.39 13.41 -52.91
N ILE A 126 22.66 12.80 -51.76
CA ILE A 126 22.72 13.50 -50.48
C ILE A 126 23.98 14.36 -50.44
N THR A 127 23.82 15.67 -50.32
CA THR A 127 24.92 16.66 -50.24
C THR A 127 25.24 17.05 -48.81
N GLN A 128 24.24 17.02 -47.92
CA GLN A 128 24.40 17.31 -46.49
C GLN A 128 23.60 16.32 -45.64
N LYS A 129 24.23 15.90 -44.53
CA LYS A 129 23.59 15.16 -43.43
C LYS A 129 23.86 15.91 -42.13
N ASP A 130 22.81 16.10 -41.32
CA ASP A 130 22.90 16.69 -39.99
C ASP A 130 22.46 15.70 -38.91
N ASN A 131 22.73 16.03 -37.65
CA ASN A 131 22.28 15.29 -36.49
C ASN A 131 21.21 16.10 -35.75
N PHE A 132 20.21 15.42 -35.19
CA PHE A 132 19.13 16.04 -34.44
C PHE A 132 19.06 15.43 -33.04
N GLU A 133 18.94 16.29 -32.03
CA GLU A 133 19.02 15.90 -30.64
C GLU A 133 17.95 16.59 -29.79
N TRP A 134 17.36 15.84 -28.86
CA TRP A 134 16.34 16.32 -27.93
C TRP A 134 16.66 15.89 -26.50
N TYR A 135 16.54 16.84 -25.59
CA TYR A 135 16.73 16.67 -24.16
C TYR A 135 15.40 16.83 -23.45
N PHE A 136 15.03 15.86 -22.61
CA PHE A 136 13.80 15.87 -21.84
C PHE A 136 14.14 15.76 -20.35
N ASP A 137 13.78 16.78 -19.58
CA ASP A 137 13.91 16.76 -18.12
C ASP A 137 12.82 15.85 -17.51
N CYS A 138 13.24 14.95 -16.62
CA CYS A 138 12.34 14.08 -15.88
C CYS A 138 12.25 14.51 -14.41
N SER A 139 11.02 14.74 -13.96
CA SER A 139 10.67 14.88 -12.55
C SER A 139 9.98 13.61 -12.06
N PHE A 140 10.35 13.16 -10.86
CA PHE A 140 9.58 12.14 -10.15
C PHE A 140 8.33 12.77 -9.56
N VAL A 141 7.24 12.02 -9.55
CA VAL A 141 5.99 12.42 -8.89
C VAL A 141 5.81 11.50 -7.70
N LYS A 142 5.71 12.10 -6.50
CA LYS A 142 5.37 11.39 -5.25
C LYS A 142 4.10 10.56 -5.48
N MET A 143 4.18 9.25 -5.21
CA MET A 143 3.03 8.36 -5.38
C MET A 143 2.28 8.21 -4.05
N GLU A 144 0.96 8.28 -4.11
CA GLU A 144 0.06 8.00 -2.99
C GLU A 144 -0.71 6.71 -3.30
N SER A 145 -0.72 5.76 -2.36
CA SER A 145 -1.53 4.55 -2.45
C SER A 145 -2.45 4.44 -1.23
N ASN A 146 -3.74 4.24 -1.48
CA ASN A 146 -4.75 4.10 -0.44
C ASN A 146 -5.05 2.62 -0.22
N GLU A 147 -4.70 2.11 0.96
CA GLU A 147 -5.07 0.76 1.41
C GLU A 147 -6.47 0.81 2.04
N GLN A 148 -7.42 0.04 1.49
CA GLN A 148 -8.80 -0.04 1.97
C GLN A 148 -9.03 -1.37 2.70
N ILE A 149 -9.11 -1.32 4.03
CA ILE A 149 -9.45 -2.50 4.84
C ILE A 149 -10.98 -2.57 5.00
N ASN A 150 -11.59 -3.63 4.48
CA ASN A 150 -13.04 -3.87 4.55
C ASN A 150 -13.36 -4.91 5.62
N TYR A 151 -13.84 -4.46 6.79
CA TYR A 151 -14.33 -5.38 7.81
C TYR A 151 -15.73 -5.89 7.43
N SER A 152 -15.87 -7.22 7.35
CA SER A 152 -17.16 -7.89 7.08
C SER A 152 -17.49 -8.79 8.26
N TYR A 153 -18.63 -8.52 8.91
CA TYR A 153 -19.04 -9.14 10.16
C TYR A 153 -20.21 -10.12 9.92
N GLU A 154 -20.11 -11.35 10.43
CA GLU A 154 -21.28 -12.22 10.57
C GLU A 154 -21.93 -11.96 11.94
N PRO A 155 -23.10 -11.29 12.00
CA PRO A 155 -23.73 -10.99 13.28
C PRO A 155 -24.24 -12.28 13.92
N THR A 156 -23.57 -12.73 14.99
CA THR A 156 -24.18 -13.71 15.88
C THR A 156 -25.47 -13.13 16.46
N PRO A 157 -26.59 -13.88 16.43
CA PRO A 157 -27.83 -13.40 17.01
C PRO A 157 -27.67 -13.23 18.52
N VAL A 158 -28.50 -12.37 19.12
CA VAL A 158 -28.59 -12.24 20.58
C VAL A 158 -29.06 -13.58 21.16
N TYR A 159 -28.12 -14.42 21.57
CA TYR A 159 -28.42 -15.65 22.27
C TYR A 159 -28.82 -15.29 23.70
N THR A 160 -30.06 -15.61 24.04
CA THR A 160 -30.55 -15.57 25.42
C THR A 160 -30.55 -16.98 25.98
N GLU A 161 -29.83 -17.17 27.08
CA GLU A 161 -29.84 -18.42 27.84
C GLU A 161 -30.58 -18.25 29.16
N LYS A 162 -31.11 -19.35 29.68
CA LYS A 162 -31.58 -19.40 31.07
C LYS A 162 -30.39 -19.09 31.98
N CYS A 163 -30.57 -18.17 32.90
CA CYS A 163 -29.53 -17.86 33.89
C CYS A 163 -29.17 -19.15 34.65
N PRO A 164 -27.90 -19.59 34.64
CA PRO A 164 -27.52 -20.90 35.19
C PRO A 164 -27.64 -20.96 36.72
N ASN A 165 -27.66 -19.82 37.40
CA ASN A 165 -27.87 -19.77 38.85
C ASN A 165 -29.32 -20.09 39.23
N CYS A 166 -30.30 -19.46 38.56
CA CYS A 166 -31.72 -19.61 38.89
C CYS A 166 -32.52 -20.49 37.90
N ASN A 167 -31.86 -21.16 36.95
CA ASN A 167 -32.49 -22.01 35.92
C ASN A 167 -33.69 -21.40 35.16
N GLY A 168 -33.72 -20.07 35.01
CA GLY A 168 -34.81 -19.35 34.36
C GLY A 168 -35.85 -18.68 35.27
N THR A 169 -35.81 -18.87 36.60
CA THR A 169 -36.88 -18.35 37.50
C THR A 169 -36.76 -16.85 37.84
N GLY A 170 -35.57 -16.26 37.75
CA GLY A 170 -35.27 -14.91 38.23
C GLY A 170 -35.09 -14.80 39.75
N LEU A 171 -35.32 -15.88 40.49
CA LEU A 171 -35.23 -15.92 41.96
C LEU A 171 -33.94 -16.63 42.40
N ASP A 172 -33.36 -16.17 43.50
CA ASP A 172 -32.17 -16.80 44.07
C ASP A 172 -32.52 -18.22 44.57
N PRO A 173 -31.69 -19.26 44.31
CA PRO A 173 -31.93 -20.61 44.83
C PRO A 173 -31.98 -20.69 46.35
N GLU A 174 -31.32 -19.77 47.06
CA GLU A 174 -31.36 -19.73 48.52
C GLU A 174 -32.77 -19.38 49.04
N THR A 175 -33.18 -20.05 50.10
CA THR A 175 -34.51 -19.93 50.71
C THR A 175 -34.44 -19.14 52.01
N ILE A 176 -35.21 -18.08 52.14
CA ILE A 176 -35.28 -17.23 53.33
C ILE A 176 -36.60 -17.51 54.07
N GLU A 177 -36.55 -17.64 55.40
CA GLU A 177 -37.75 -17.81 56.21
C GLU A 177 -38.62 -16.55 56.13
N CYS A 178 -39.91 -16.70 55.83
CA CYS A 178 -40.83 -15.56 55.73
C CYS A 178 -41.09 -14.94 57.11
N GLU A 179 -40.39 -13.84 57.42
CA GLU A 179 -40.46 -13.12 58.70
C GLU A 179 -41.91 -12.84 59.15
N ARG A 180 -42.77 -12.43 58.20
CA ARG A 180 -44.19 -12.10 58.47
C ARG A 180 -45.03 -13.26 59.01
N CYS A 181 -44.62 -14.51 58.76
CA CYS A 181 -45.31 -15.69 59.30
C CYS A 181 -44.42 -16.62 60.13
N GLY A 182 -43.14 -16.29 60.32
CA GLY A 182 -42.15 -17.16 60.99
C GLY A 182 -42.14 -18.55 60.39
N GLY A 183 -41.94 -18.64 59.08
CA GLY A 183 -41.81 -19.91 58.35
C GLY A 183 -43.11 -20.72 58.16
N LYS A 184 -44.23 -20.34 58.76
CA LYS A 184 -45.46 -21.17 58.83
C LYS A 184 -46.34 -21.13 57.58
N GLY A 185 -46.03 -20.29 56.60
CA GLY A 185 -46.85 -20.04 55.41
C GLY A 185 -48.22 -19.40 55.69
N SER A 186 -48.57 -19.21 56.96
CA SER A 186 -49.91 -18.81 57.40
C SER A 186 -49.83 -17.99 58.68
N PHE A 187 -50.82 -17.14 58.90
CA PHE A 187 -50.96 -16.36 60.12
C PHE A 187 -52.41 -16.38 60.58
N VAL A 188 -52.62 -16.34 61.90
CA VAL A 188 -53.94 -16.20 62.49
C VAL A 188 -54.26 -14.71 62.58
N ASN A 189 -55.35 -14.28 61.95
CA ASN A 189 -55.80 -12.91 62.06
C ASN A 189 -56.37 -12.66 63.47
N ARG A 190 -55.82 -11.68 64.18
CA ARG A 190 -56.21 -11.36 65.57
C ARG A 190 -57.63 -10.80 65.69
N PHE A 191 -58.24 -10.34 64.60
CA PHE A 191 -59.57 -9.71 64.61
C PHE A 191 -60.73 -10.70 64.43
N ASP A 192 -60.52 -11.84 63.78
CA ASP A 192 -61.58 -12.84 63.50
C ASP A 192 -61.21 -14.28 63.91
N GLY A 193 -59.97 -14.51 64.39
CA GLY A 193 -59.48 -15.81 64.83
C GLY A 193 -59.22 -16.82 63.71
N LYS A 194 -59.35 -16.45 62.44
CA LYS A 194 -59.18 -17.35 61.29
C LYS A 194 -57.74 -17.38 60.81
N THR A 195 -57.32 -18.54 60.31
CA THR A 195 -56.02 -18.73 59.68
C THR A 195 -56.08 -18.31 58.22
N TYR A 196 -55.22 -17.38 57.84
CA TYR A 196 -55.06 -16.92 56.46
C TYR A 196 -53.72 -17.35 55.89
N LYS A 197 -53.71 -17.63 54.59
CA LYS A 197 -52.51 -17.82 53.78
C LYS A 197 -51.66 -16.54 53.87
N CYS A 198 -50.39 -16.65 54.26
CA CYS A 198 -49.50 -15.49 54.30
C CYS A 198 -49.36 -14.93 52.87
N PRO A 199 -49.70 -13.66 52.62
CA PRO A 199 -49.71 -13.09 51.28
C PRO A 199 -48.30 -12.86 50.71
N GLU A 200 -47.28 -12.85 51.58
CA GLU A 200 -45.91 -12.48 51.24
C GLU A 200 -45.12 -13.66 50.66
N CYS A 201 -45.07 -14.78 51.39
CA CYS A 201 -44.57 -16.05 50.87
C CYS A 201 -45.63 -16.86 50.09
N ASN A 202 -46.83 -16.29 49.90
CA ASN A 202 -47.93 -16.96 49.23
C ASN A 202 -48.16 -18.42 49.70
N GLY A 203 -48.21 -18.63 51.03
CA GLY A 203 -48.50 -19.94 51.63
C GLY A 203 -47.33 -20.89 51.85
N THR A 204 -46.14 -20.65 51.28
CA THR A 204 -45.00 -21.59 51.34
C THR A 204 -44.23 -21.56 52.67
N GLY A 205 -44.28 -20.43 53.39
CA GLY A 205 -43.40 -20.14 54.52
C GLY A 205 -42.02 -19.58 54.13
N ILE A 206 -41.71 -19.55 52.83
CA ILE A 206 -40.39 -19.25 52.28
C ILE A 206 -40.49 -18.10 51.27
N VAL A 207 -39.55 -17.16 51.36
CA VAL A 207 -39.32 -16.09 50.38
C VAL A 207 -37.98 -16.35 49.68
N HIS A 208 -37.86 -15.93 48.42
CA HIS A 208 -36.60 -15.93 47.69
C HIS A 208 -36.18 -14.50 47.38
N ASP A 209 -34.88 -14.24 47.48
CA ASP A 209 -34.29 -12.99 46.99
C ASP A 209 -34.35 -12.92 45.46
N VAL A 210 -34.17 -11.71 44.91
CA VAL A 210 -33.96 -11.53 43.46
C VAL A 210 -32.60 -12.11 43.07
N CYS A 211 -32.55 -12.98 42.05
CA CYS A 211 -31.31 -13.60 41.60
C CYS A 211 -30.31 -12.54 41.13
N LYS A 212 -29.26 -12.32 41.91
CA LYS A 212 -28.21 -11.30 41.69
C LYS A 212 -27.45 -11.51 40.36
N THR A 213 -27.44 -12.74 39.84
CA THR A 213 -26.76 -13.11 38.58
C THR A 213 -27.51 -12.67 37.32
N CYS A 214 -28.82 -12.40 37.40
CA CYS A 214 -29.64 -11.92 36.28
C CYS A 214 -30.55 -10.72 36.64
N ASN A 215 -30.43 -10.18 37.85
CA ASN A 215 -31.25 -9.07 38.36
C ASN A 215 -32.76 -9.30 38.19
N GLY A 216 -33.22 -10.55 38.40
CA GLY A 216 -34.64 -10.91 38.36
C GLY A 216 -35.20 -11.29 36.98
N THR A 217 -34.44 -11.17 35.89
CA THR A 217 -34.96 -11.44 34.53
C THR A 217 -35.09 -12.94 34.22
N GLY A 218 -34.40 -13.80 34.96
CA GLY A 218 -34.29 -15.23 34.67
C GLY A 218 -33.36 -15.59 33.49
N VAL A 219 -32.91 -14.60 32.71
CA VAL A 219 -32.13 -14.82 31.49
C VAL A 219 -30.83 -14.00 31.47
N LYS A 220 -29.79 -14.55 30.86
CA LYS A 220 -28.63 -13.77 30.44
C LYS A 220 -28.78 -13.38 28.98
N SER A 221 -28.61 -12.09 28.70
CA SER A 221 -28.56 -11.54 27.35
C SER A 221 -27.13 -11.09 27.09
N TYR A 222 -26.49 -11.68 26.09
CA TYR A 222 -25.17 -11.24 25.64
C TYR A 222 -25.32 -10.07 24.65
N PRO A 223 -24.45 -9.05 24.68
CA PRO A 223 -24.60 -7.86 23.86
C PRO A 223 -24.47 -8.19 22.38
N LYS A 224 -25.29 -7.53 21.55
CA LYS A 224 -25.10 -7.49 20.10
C LYS A 224 -23.77 -6.75 19.81
N SER A 225 -22.88 -7.35 19.03
CA SER A 225 -21.66 -6.67 18.56
C SER A 225 -22.01 -5.31 17.97
N GLN A 226 -21.46 -4.24 18.55
CA GLN A 226 -21.61 -2.91 17.98
C GLN A 226 -20.70 -2.85 16.75
N MET A 227 -21.25 -2.48 15.59
CA MET A 227 -20.43 -2.24 14.40
C MET A 227 -19.47 -1.08 14.71
N PRO A 228 -18.14 -1.28 14.62
CA PRO A 228 -17.22 -0.16 14.71
C PRO A 228 -17.41 0.77 13.50
N PRO A 229 -17.07 2.06 13.63
CA PRO A 229 -17.08 2.98 12.49
C PRO A 229 -16.15 2.50 11.37
N ALA A 230 -16.51 2.90 10.14
CA ALA A 230 -16.07 2.26 8.90
C ALA A 230 -14.59 2.45 8.55
N THR A 231 -14.10 1.53 7.71
CA THR A 231 -13.01 1.69 6.73
C THR A 231 -11.84 2.57 7.17
N ASN A 232 -10.83 1.94 7.77
CA ASN A 232 -9.52 2.58 7.91
C ASN A 232 -8.89 2.68 6.51
N ILE A 233 -8.67 3.90 6.03
CA ILE A 233 -7.83 4.18 4.87
C ILE A 233 -6.43 4.50 5.40
N ILE A 234 -5.46 3.67 5.04
CA ILE A 234 -4.04 3.95 5.30
C ILE A 234 -3.44 4.46 3.99
N THR A 235 -3.08 5.74 3.96
CA THR A 235 -2.36 6.33 2.84
C THR A 235 -0.87 6.12 3.04
N TRP A 236 -0.30 5.24 2.23
CA TRP A 236 1.15 5.09 2.08
C TRP A 236 1.62 6.01 0.96
N SER A 237 2.66 6.79 1.19
CA SER A 237 3.29 7.62 0.17
C SER A 237 4.80 7.34 0.06
N GLY A 238 5.35 7.46 -1.15
CA GLY A 238 6.71 6.98 -1.40
C GLY A 238 7.19 7.04 -2.84
N TRP A 239 8.41 6.54 -3.06
CA TRP A 239 9.08 6.44 -4.36
C TRP A 239 10.24 5.43 -4.31
N VAL A 240 10.79 5.09 -5.48
CA VAL A 240 11.97 4.22 -5.60
C VAL A 240 13.23 4.97 -5.19
N VAL A 241 14.01 4.40 -4.26
CA VAL A 241 15.27 5.00 -3.77
C VAL A 241 16.45 4.11 -4.13
N LYS A 242 17.44 4.68 -4.82
CA LYS A 242 18.74 4.03 -5.02
C LYS A 242 19.65 4.25 -3.81
N VAL A 243 20.01 3.17 -3.14
CA VAL A 243 20.91 3.17 -1.99
C VAL A 243 22.32 2.82 -2.45
N ASN A 244 23.28 3.70 -2.19
CA ASN A 244 24.69 3.51 -2.54
C ASN A 244 25.54 3.48 -1.26
N THR A 245 26.59 2.67 -1.24
CA THR A 245 27.51 2.56 -0.11
C THR A 245 28.97 2.58 -0.54
N ILE A 246 29.84 3.00 0.38
CA ILE A 246 31.29 3.02 0.20
C ILE A 246 31.92 2.30 1.41
N PRO A 247 32.51 1.11 1.25
CA PRO A 247 32.45 0.24 0.06
C PRO A 247 31.04 -0.35 -0.17
N SER A 248 30.83 -0.91 -1.36
CA SER A 248 29.63 -1.66 -1.74
C SER A 248 29.42 -2.93 -0.90
N GLY A 249 28.21 -3.49 -0.93
CA GLY A 249 27.86 -4.79 -0.34
C GLY A 249 27.07 -4.73 0.97
N ALA A 250 26.65 -3.56 1.42
CA ALA A 250 25.76 -3.40 2.58
C ALA A 250 24.37 -3.97 2.32
N THR A 251 23.80 -4.59 3.35
CA THR A 251 22.41 -5.06 3.43
C THR A 251 21.49 -3.89 3.74
N ILE A 252 20.25 -3.96 3.26
CA ILE A 252 19.23 -2.93 3.48
C ILE A 252 18.01 -3.56 4.17
N LYS A 253 17.40 -2.82 5.10
CA LYS A 253 16.02 -3.05 5.56
C LYS A 253 15.20 -1.80 5.30
N SER A 254 13.96 -1.99 4.85
CA SER A 254 12.97 -0.92 4.68
C SER A 254 11.61 -1.39 5.19
N MET A 255 10.73 -0.43 5.49
CA MET A 255 9.37 -0.72 5.91
C MET A 255 8.61 -1.38 4.75
N ASN A 256 8.08 -2.58 4.97
CA ASN A 256 7.19 -3.24 4.04
C ASN A 256 5.75 -2.74 4.28
N SER A 257 5.16 -2.09 3.28
CA SER A 257 3.81 -1.54 3.35
C SER A 257 2.71 -2.59 3.55
N LYS A 258 2.94 -3.87 3.16
CA LYS A 258 1.98 -4.96 3.39
C LYS A 258 1.99 -5.52 4.81
N THR A 259 3.08 -5.35 5.57
CA THR A 259 3.26 -5.97 6.90
C THR A 259 3.41 -4.96 8.03
N GLY A 260 3.75 -3.70 7.73
CA GLY A 260 4.10 -2.70 8.74
C GLY A 260 5.39 -3.04 9.50
N GLN A 261 6.24 -3.91 8.95
CA GLN A 261 7.49 -4.35 9.57
C GLN A 261 8.70 -4.08 8.66
N TYR A 262 9.89 -4.06 9.26
CA TYR A 262 11.15 -3.90 8.53
C TYR A 262 11.64 -5.23 7.96
N ASP A 263 11.53 -5.38 6.64
CA ASP A 263 12.00 -6.56 5.93
C ASP A 263 13.39 -6.33 5.32
N ILE A 264 14.23 -7.37 5.39
CA ILE A 264 15.52 -7.42 4.70
C ILE A 264 15.26 -7.47 3.20
N GLN A 265 15.79 -6.48 2.49
CA GLN A 265 15.70 -6.41 1.04
C GLN A 265 16.61 -7.46 0.40
N SER A 266 16.17 -8.07 -0.70
CA SER A 266 16.88 -9.16 -1.38
C SER A 266 18.15 -8.72 -2.13
N CYS A 267 18.48 -7.42 -2.09
CA CYS A 267 19.62 -6.84 -2.77
C CYS A 267 20.68 -6.32 -1.78
N THR A 268 21.94 -6.35 -2.22
CA THR A 268 23.03 -5.63 -1.57
C THR A 268 23.38 -4.39 -2.38
N THR A 269 23.91 -3.38 -1.68
CA THR A 269 24.21 -2.07 -2.26
C THR A 269 25.40 -2.11 -3.24
N PRO A 270 25.38 -1.34 -4.35
CA PRO A 270 24.34 -0.41 -4.75
C PRO A 270 23.11 -1.11 -5.34
N CYS A 271 21.92 -0.81 -4.84
CA CYS A 271 20.67 -1.30 -5.40
C CYS A 271 19.51 -0.32 -5.22
N LYS A 272 18.36 -0.63 -5.83
CA LYS A 272 17.12 0.13 -5.73
C LYS A 272 16.17 -0.60 -4.81
N ILE A 273 15.45 0.17 -4.00
CA ILE A 273 14.38 -0.34 -3.14
C ILE A 273 13.14 0.52 -3.33
N ASP A 274 11.98 -0.09 -3.14
CA ASP A 274 10.73 0.64 -2.97
C ASP A 274 10.68 1.20 -1.55
N TRP A 275 10.55 2.53 -1.42
CA TRP A 275 10.44 3.20 -0.13
C TRP A 275 9.06 3.82 0.01
N PHE A 276 8.24 3.27 0.89
CA PHE A 276 6.89 3.74 1.20
C PHE A 276 6.73 3.95 2.71
N CYS A 277 6.02 5.01 3.08
CA CYS A 277 5.77 5.38 4.46
C CYS A 277 4.41 6.08 4.63
N THR A 278 3.83 6.01 5.82
CA THR A 278 2.62 6.77 6.17
C THR A 278 3.01 8.12 6.78
N ASP A 279 2.20 9.17 6.59
CA ASP A 279 2.50 10.51 7.13
C ASP A 279 2.59 10.55 8.68
N SER A 280 2.13 9.49 9.34
CA SER A 280 2.13 9.29 10.80
C SER A 280 3.39 8.63 11.38
N ILE A 281 4.26 8.05 10.54
CA ILE A 281 5.41 7.24 10.97
C ILE A 281 6.67 7.76 10.28
N SER A 282 7.82 7.70 10.95
CA SER A 282 9.12 7.86 10.28
C SER A 282 9.61 6.47 9.87
N CYS A 283 9.77 6.24 8.56
CA CYS A 283 10.22 4.95 8.01
C CYS A 283 11.66 5.03 7.45
N PRO A 284 12.70 5.32 8.25
CA PRO A 284 14.05 5.43 7.71
C PRO A 284 14.55 4.12 7.08
N ILE A 285 15.30 4.24 6.00
CA ILE A 285 16.01 3.12 5.38
C ILE A 285 17.16 2.74 6.31
N ILE A 286 17.20 1.48 6.75
CA ILE A 286 18.26 0.96 7.61
C ILE A 286 19.31 0.31 6.72
N VAL A 287 20.55 0.77 6.80
CA VAL A 287 21.68 0.26 6.00
C VAL A 287 22.72 -0.35 6.92
N GLU A 288 23.05 -1.62 6.70
CA GLU A 288 23.91 -2.43 7.57
C GLU A 288 25.14 -2.96 6.82
N TYR A 289 26.33 -2.67 7.34
CA TYR A 289 27.61 -3.12 6.78
C TYR A 289 28.63 -3.42 7.89
N ASN A 290 29.27 -4.59 7.84
CA ASN A 290 30.31 -5.04 8.79
C ASN A 290 29.94 -4.79 10.28
N GLY A 291 28.70 -5.11 10.66
CA GLY A 291 28.20 -4.93 12.04
C GLY A 291 27.86 -3.49 12.43
N GLN A 292 28.02 -2.52 11.53
CA GLN A 292 27.56 -1.14 11.71
C GLN A 292 26.19 -0.96 11.05
N SER A 293 25.33 -0.13 11.66
CA SER A 293 24.01 0.22 11.14
C SER A 293 23.84 1.73 11.12
N VAL A 294 23.09 2.24 10.15
CA VAL A 294 22.65 3.64 10.12
C VAL A 294 21.25 3.74 9.52
N GLN A 295 20.45 4.63 10.11
CA GLN A 295 19.13 4.98 9.63
C GLN A 295 19.18 6.26 8.78
N VAL A 296 18.59 6.22 7.59
CA VAL A 296 18.65 7.31 6.61
C VAL A 296 17.28 7.49 5.95
N LEU A 297 16.74 8.71 6.00
CA LEU A 297 15.60 9.09 5.18
C LEU A 297 16.06 9.59 3.80
N PRO A 298 15.30 9.33 2.72
CA PRO A 298 15.58 9.83 1.38
C PRO A 298 15.21 11.31 1.19
N TYR A 299 15.54 12.16 2.17
CA TYR A 299 15.38 13.62 2.10
C TYR A 299 16.73 14.33 2.18
N THR A 300 16.79 15.55 1.67
CA THR A 300 17.83 16.53 2.02
C THR A 300 17.61 17.09 3.43
N ALA A 301 18.59 17.82 3.96
CA ALA A 301 18.45 18.51 5.25
C ALA A 301 17.35 19.60 5.25
N ASP A 302 16.97 20.13 4.08
CA ASP A 302 15.84 21.03 3.87
C ASP A 302 14.54 20.32 3.46
N GLY A 303 14.46 19.00 3.63
CA GLY A 303 13.22 18.22 3.45
C GLY A 303 12.82 17.90 2.01
N LYS A 304 13.69 18.12 1.03
CA LYS A 304 13.41 17.80 -0.39
C LYS A 304 13.68 16.32 -0.67
N GLU A 305 12.81 15.72 -1.47
CA GLU A 305 12.88 14.32 -1.87
C GLU A 305 14.17 13.98 -2.65
N LEU A 306 14.73 12.81 -2.40
CA LEU A 306 15.92 12.28 -3.08
C LEU A 306 15.64 10.91 -3.70
N SER A 307 15.85 10.79 -5.01
CA SER A 307 15.86 9.50 -5.71
C SER A 307 17.05 8.60 -5.33
N SER A 308 18.06 9.14 -4.64
CA SER A 308 19.21 8.33 -4.19
C SER A 308 19.89 8.87 -2.94
N ILE A 309 20.33 7.94 -2.09
CA ILE A 309 21.12 8.18 -0.87
C ILE A 309 22.51 7.53 -0.98
N THR A 310 23.45 8.02 -0.17
CA THR A 310 24.84 7.54 -0.17
C THR A 310 25.40 7.51 1.25
N ILE A 311 25.88 6.34 1.69
CA ILE A 311 26.46 6.12 3.01
C ILE A 311 27.92 5.66 2.86
N ASP A 312 28.82 6.25 3.65
CA ASP A 312 30.24 5.92 3.67
C ASP A 312 30.60 5.24 5.01
N PHE A 313 30.97 3.97 4.93
CA PHE A 313 31.40 3.12 6.05
C PHE A 313 32.93 3.03 6.17
N SER A 314 33.70 3.66 5.27
CA SER A 314 35.18 3.54 5.24
C SER A 314 35.87 4.11 6.49
N SER A 315 35.24 5.07 7.17
CA SER A 315 35.83 5.82 8.29
C SER A 315 35.66 5.18 9.68
N GLY A 316 35.15 3.96 9.76
CA GLY A 316 34.89 3.26 11.04
C GLY A 316 33.67 3.78 11.82
N LYS A 317 32.99 4.82 11.32
CA LYS A 317 31.59 5.15 11.67
C LYS A 317 30.82 5.45 10.37
N PRO A 318 29.52 5.13 10.27
CA PRO A 318 28.75 5.42 9.07
C PRO A 318 28.50 6.93 8.92
N ILE A 319 28.94 7.49 7.79
CA ILE A 319 28.73 8.89 7.38
C ILE A 319 27.71 8.93 6.24
N VAL A 320 26.56 9.58 6.48
CA VAL A 320 25.59 9.85 5.41
C VAL A 320 26.11 11.02 4.57
N LYS A 321 26.54 10.73 3.34
CA LYS A 321 27.01 11.73 2.36
C LYS A 321 25.85 12.38 1.61
N LYS A 322 24.75 11.63 1.46
CA LYS A 322 23.51 12.06 0.78
C LYS A 322 22.33 11.33 1.41
N GLY A 323 21.27 12.07 1.74
CA GLY A 323 20.18 11.60 2.60
C GLY A 323 20.22 12.30 3.97
N GLN A 324 19.13 12.19 4.72
CA GLN A 324 19.00 12.75 6.06
C GLN A 324 19.21 11.64 7.08
N LYS A 325 20.27 11.74 7.89
CA LYS A 325 20.51 10.79 8.98
C LYS A 325 19.44 10.95 10.07
N THR A 326 18.84 9.84 10.50
CA THR A 326 18.02 9.79 11.72
C THR A 326 18.81 9.14 12.87
N ASN A 327 18.37 9.39 14.10
CA ASN A 327 18.96 8.84 15.32
C ASN A 327 18.36 7.47 15.66
#